data_AF-A0A507ZTC3-F1
#
_entry.id   AF-A0A507ZTC3-F1
#
_cell.length_a   1.000
_cell.length_b   1.000
_cell.length_c   1.000
_cell.angle_alpha   90.00
_cell.angle_beta   90.00
_cell.angle_gamma   90.00
#
_symmetry.space_group_name_H-M   'P 1'
#
loop_
_entity.id
_entity.type
_entity.pdbx_description
1 polymer ?
#
loop_
_entity_poly.entity_id
_entity_poly.type
_entity_poly.pdbx_seq_one_letter_code
_entity_poly.pdbx_strand_id
1 'polypeptide(L)'
;MAKELSIRYKNTLRHLLFLLLGFIGLIIGLVTYYITANFLYFYLVIFANLLIVYVLFKSQTRKNKVVYDAVFVKYRINEQPTERIKIGQINNLKRIDKGIKVQIASDWKEINLRDYSKESVDKFYALLASFLK
;
A
#
# COMPACT_ATOMS: atom_id res chain seq x y z
N MET A 1 12.31 -22.77 -8.68
CA MET A 1 11.19 -22.01 -9.26
C MET A 1 11.42 -20.53 -8.97
N ALA A 2 11.32 -19.67 -9.99
CA ALA A 2 11.42 -18.23 -9.80
C ALA A 2 10.14 -17.69 -9.13
N LYS A 3 10.27 -16.75 -8.19
CA LYS A 3 9.16 -16.13 -7.47
C LYS A 3 8.47 -15.08 -8.36
N GLU A 4 7.15 -15.00 -8.25
CA GLU A 4 6.33 -13.99 -8.93
C GLU A 4 6.16 -12.74 -8.04
N LEU A 5 6.23 -11.55 -8.62
CA LEU A 5 5.81 -10.31 -7.95
C LEU A 5 4.40 -9.91 -8.39
N SER A 6 3.48 -9.86 -7.44
CA SER A 6 2.16 -9.26 -7.68
C SER A 6 2.28 -7.74 -7.59
N ILE A 7 2.12 -7.05 -8.72
CA ILE A 7 2.01 -5.58 -8.77
C ILE A 7 0.54 -5.18 -8.78
N ARG A 8 0.11 -4.30 -7.87
CA ARG A 8 -1.27 -3.79 -7.84
C ARG A 8 -1.33 -2.29 -7.57
N TYR A 9 -2.14 -1.58 -8.34
CA TYR A 9 -2.55 -0.23 -7.97
C TYR A 9 -3.46 -0.29 -6.73
N LYS A 10 -3.28 0.65 -5.81
CA LYS A 10 -4.17 0.83 -4.68
C LYS A 10 -4.50 2.30 -4.55
N ASN A 11 -5.80 2.61 -4.62
CA ASN A 11 -6.27 3.96 -4.34
C ASN A 11 -6.23 4.21 -2.82
N THR A 12 -5.10 4.72 -2.32
CA THR A 12 -4.90 5.06 -0.91
C THR A 12 -5.91 6.09 -0.43
N LEU A 13 -6.30 7.07 -1.28
CA LEU A 13 -7.32 8.07 -0.94
C LEU A 13 -8.67 7.41 -0.63
N ARG A 14 -9.09 6.44 -1.46
CA ARG A 14 -10.34 5.70 -1.22
C ARG A 14 -10.31 4.95 0.12
N HIS A 15 -9.18 4.34 0.47
CA HIS A 15 -9.04 3.67 1.77
C HIS A 15 -9.11 4.66 2.93
N LEU A 16 -8.52 5.84 2.77
CA LEU A 16 -8.53 6.89 3.78
C LEU A 16 -9.93 7.49 3.97
N LEU A 17 -10.69 7.69 2.88
CA LEU A 17 -12.09 8.10 2.92
C LEU A 17 -12.96 7.09 3.66
N PHE A 18 -12.81 5.79 3.37
CA PHE A 18 -13.53 4.74 4.09
C PHE A 18 -13.17 4.72 5.58
N LEU A 19 -11.90 4.89 5.92
CA LEU A 19 -11.45 4.98 7.30
C LEU A 19 -12.09 6.18 8.02
N LEU A 20 -12.10 7.35 7.37
CA LEU A 20 -12.71 8.58 7.89
C LEU A 20 -14.21 8.40 8.12
N LEU A 21 -14.93 7.84 7.14
CA LEU A 21 -16.36 7.53 7.28
C LEU A 21 -16.61 6.54 8.41
N GLY A 22 -15.74 5.54 8.59
CA GLY A 22 -15.78 4.62 9.71
C GLY A 22 -15.66 5.35 11.05
N PHE A 23 -14.67 6.24 11.21
CA PHE A 23 -14.49 7.02 12.43
C PHE A 23 -15.66 7.97 12.71
N ILE A 24 -16.15 8.69 11.70
CA ILE A 24 -17.31 9.57 11.83
C ILE A 24 -18.54 8.77 12.25
N GLY A 25 -18.81 7.63 11.61
CA GLY A 25 -19.90 6.74 11.97
C GLY A 25 -19.78 6.20 13.40
N LEU A 26 -18.57 5.91 13.86
CA LEU A 26 -18.30 5.49 15.23
C LEU A 26 -18.65 6.58 16.25
N ILE A 27 -18.22 7.82 16.00
CA ILE A 27 -18.51 8.98 16.86
C ILE A 27 -20.01 9.25 16.90
N ILE A 28 -20.65 9.34 15.74
CA ILE A 28 -22.09 9.58 15.64
C ILE A 28 -22.85 8.46 16.35
N GLY A 29 -22.52 7.19 16.06
CA GLY A 29 -23.17 6.03 16.66
C GLY A 29 -23.08 6.04 18.18
N LEU A 30 -21.90 6.32 18.74
CA LEU A 30 -21.69 6.38 20.19
C LEU A 30 -22.43 7.55 20.83
N VAL A 31 -22.34 8.75 20.25
CA VAL A 31 -23.00 9.95 20.79
C VAL A 31 -24.52 9.79 20.76
N THR A 32 -25.08 9.34 19.63
CA THR A 32 -26.53 9.17 19.51
C THR A 32 -27.03 8.01 20.36
N TYR A 33 -26.28 6.91 20.47
CA TYR A 33 -26.60 5.84 21.42
C TYR A 33 -26.65 6.36 22.86
N TYR A 34 -25.66 7.15 23.28
CA TYR A 34 -25.61 7.73 24.62
C TYR A 34 -26.79 8.66 24.91
N ILE A 35 -27.17 9.51 23.95
CA ILE A 35 -28.27 10.47 24.12
C ILE A 35 -29.64 9.79 24.09
N THR A 36 -29.85 8.85 23.17
CA THR A 36 -31.19 8.30 22.89
C THR A 36 -31.45 6.95 23.55
N ALA A 37 -30.41 6.28 24.05
CA ALA A 37 -30.44 4.89 24.51
C ALA A 37 -31.04 3.89 23.48
N ASN A 38 -31.16 4.28 22.22
CA ASN A 38 -31.74 3.44 21.18
C ASN A 38 -30.66 2.49 20.63
N PHE A 39 -30.91 1.19 20.80
CA PHE A 39 -30.01 0.11 20.39
C PHE A 39 -29.72 0.09 18.89
N LEU A 40 -30.56 0.71 18.06
CA LEU A 40 -30.32 0.83 16.62
C LEU A 40 -28.98 1.52 16.31
N TYR A 41 -28.58 2.52 17.10
CA TYR A 41 -27.31 3.22 16.93
C TYR A 41 -26.08 2.39 17.31
N PHE A 42 -26.27 1.34 18.12
CA PHE A 42 -25.21 0.37 18.41
C PHE A 42 -24.82 -0.44 17.16
N TYR A 43 -25.77 -0.77 16.29
CA TYR A 43 -25.46 -1.42 15.01
C TYR A 43 -24.62 -0.53 14.08
N LEU A 44 -24.79 0.80 14.14
CA LEU A 44 -23.95 1.74 13.42
C LEU A 44 -22.49 1.67 13.88
N VAL A 45 -22.27 1.53 15.20
CA VAL A 45 -20.93 1.35 15.78
C VAL A 45 -20.31 0.03 15.32
N ILE A 46 -21.06 -1.07 15.32
CA ILE A 46 -20.57 -2.37 14.83
C ILE A 46 -20.17 -2.26 13.36
N PHE A 47 -21.02 -1.65 12.52
CA PHE A 47 -20.76 -1.47 11.10
C PHE A 47 -19.50 -0.62 10.85
N ALA A 48 -19.34 0.48 11.58
CA ALA A 48 -18.16 1.32 11.52
C ALA A 48 -16.87 0.55 11.84
N ASN A 49 -16.90 -0.31 12.87
CA ASN A 49 -15.76 -1.16 13.24
C ASN A 49 -15.42 -2.17 12.14
N LEU A 50 -16.42 -2.86 11.57
CA LEU A 50 -16.20 -3.78 10.45
C LEU A 50 -15.54 -3.07 9.25
N LEU A 51 -15.96 -1.83 8.99
CA LEU A 51 -15.43 -1.02 7.89
C LEU A 51 -13.96 -0.62 8.15
N ILE A 52 -13.61 -0.23 9.37
CA ILE A 52 -12.21 0.05 9.77
C ILE A 52 -11.36 -1.22 9.62
N VAL A 53 -11.81 -2.36 10.14
CA VAL A 53 -11.09 -3.64 10.04
C VAL A 53 -10.88 -4.04 8.58
N TYR A 54 -11.92 -3.90 7.74
CA TYR A 54 -11.83 -4.17 6.30
C TYR A 54 -10.74 -3.32 5.64
N VAL A 55 -10.69 -2.01 5.94
CA VAL A 55 -9.68 -1.10 5.41
C VAL A 55 -8.29 -1.50 5.89
N LEU A 56 -8.11 -1.82 7.18
CA LEU A 56 -6.83 -2.25 7.74
C LEU A 56 -6.31 -3.52 7.06
N PHE A 57 -7.17 -4.53 6.89
CA PHE A 57 -6.80 -5.79 6.26
C PHE A 57 -6.45 -5.62 4.78
N LYS A 58 -7.25 -4.84 4.03
CA LYS A 58 -6.93 -4.46 2.65
C LYS A 58 -5.68 -3.60 2.55
N SER A 59 -5.30 -2.93 3.64
CA SER A 59 -4.18 -2.01 3.60
C SER A 59 -2.82 -2.70 3.57
N GLN A 60 -2.73 -3.91 4.13
CA GLN A 60 -1.48 -4.63 4.32
C GLN A 60 -0.80 -5.04 3.01
N THR A 61 0.51 -4.78 2.93
CA THR A 61 1.38 -5.29 1.87
C THR A 61 1.89 -6.68 2.26
N ARG A 62 1.39 -7.70 1.56
CA ARG A 62 1.81 -9.10 1.77
C ARG A 62 3.19 -9.36 1.15
N LYS A 63 3.79 -10.51 1.48
CA LYS A 63 5.04 -11.02 0.90
C LYS A 63 4.98 -11.02 -0.63
N ASN A 64 6.08 -10.66 -1.29
CA ASN A 64 6.26 -10.64 -2.75
C ASN A 64 5.24 -9.76 -3.49
N LYS A 65 4.86 -8.64 -2.87
CA LYS A 65 3.83 -7.75 -3.42
C LYS A 65 4.37 -6.33 -3.54
N VAL A 66 4.08 -5.70 -4.68
CA VAL A 66 4.26 -4.28 -4.93
C VAL A 66 2.88 -3.64 -4.99
N VAL A 67 2.71 -2.59 -4.21
CA VAL A 67 1.50 -1.78 -4.18
C VAL A 67 1.90 -0.35 -4.44
N TYR A 68 1.35 0.26 -5.48
CA TYR A 68 1.64 1.65 -5.84
C TYR A 68 0.37 2.50 -5.79
N ASP A 69 0.55 3.76 -5.42
CA ASP A 69 -0.42 4.84 -5.51
C ASP A 69 0.21 6.04 -6.23
N ALA A 70 -0.47 7.18 -6.29
CA ALA A 70 0.03 8.36 -7.00
C ALA A 70 1.24 9.03 -6.30
N VAL A 71 1.52 8.70 -5.05
CA VAL A 71 2.55 9.37 -4.23
C VAL A 71 3.66 8.41 -3.81
N PHE A 72 3.36 7.13 -3.66
CA PHE A 72 4.27 6.12 -3.12
C PHE A 72 4.19 4.78 -3.84
N VAL A 73 5.35 4.12 -3.92
CA VAL A 73 5.49 2.70 -4.23
C VAL A 73 5.88 1.98 -2.95
N LYS A 74 5.02 1.08 -2.46
CA LYS A 74 5.28 0.21 -1.32
C LYS A 74 5.54 -1.20 -1.81
N TYR A 75 6.60 -1.84 -1.33
CA TYR A 75 6.90 -3.21 -1.71
C TYR A 75 7.41 -4.02 -0.54
N ARG A 76 7.19 -5.33 -0.60
CA ARG A 76 7.77 -6.28 0.35
C ARG A 76 8.37 -7.44 -0.45
N ILE A 77 9.69 -7.52 -0.44
CA ILE A 77 10.47 -8.50 -1.17
C ILE A 77 10.97 -9.55 -0.19
N ASN A 78 10.70 -10.83 -0.47
CA ASN A 78 11.10 -11.92 0.41
C ASN A 78 10.60 -11.69 1.85
N GLU A 79 11.43 -11.96 2.86
CA GLU A 79 11.06 -11.80 4.28
C GLU A 79 11.47 -10.45 4.86
N GLN A 80 11.95 -9.54 3.99
CA GLN A 80 12.34 -8.21 4.40
C GLN A 80 11.13 -7.39 4.85
N PRO A 81 11.37 -6.33 5.67
CA PRO A 81 10.34 -5.37 6.03
C PRO A 81 9.73 -4.71 4.79
N THR A 82 8.51 -4.18 4.95
CA THR A 82 7.86 -3.43 3.87
C THR A 82 8.60 -2.12 3.67
N GLU A 83 9.09 -1.89 2.46
CA GLU A 83 9.77 -0.66 2.10
C GLU A 83 8.83 0.27 1.32
N ARG A 84 9.13 1.57 1.37
CA ARG A 84 8.34 2.61 0.72
C ARG A 84 9.26 3.59 0.01
N ILE A 85 8.98 3.84 -1.25
CA ILE A 85 9.63 4.86 -2.07
C ILE A 85 8.59 5.93 -2.39
N LYS A 86 8.91 7.21 -2.19
CA LYS A 86 8.08 8.32 -2.64
C LYS A 86 8.37 8.57 -4.12
N ILE A 87 7.32 8.59 -4.93
CA ILE A 87 7.44 8.69 -6.39
C ILE A 87 8.19 9.97 -6.80
N GLY A 88 7.81 11.12 -6.24
CA GLY A 88 8.48 12.40 -6.52
C GLY A 88 9.91 12.55 -5.97
N GLN A 89 10.50 11.49 -5.40
CA GLN A 89 11.92 11.48 -5.01
C GLN A 89 12.75 10.57 -5.93
N ILE A 90 12.13 9.86 -6.87
CA ILE A 90 12.84 8.98 -7.80
C ILE A 90 13.50 9.88 -8.85
N ASN A 91 14.83 9.90 -8.86
CA ASN A 91 15.61 10.74 -9.76
C ASN A 91 16.20 9.95 -10.93
N ASN A 92 16.53 8.68 -10.70
CA ASN A 92 17.14 7.82 -11.72
C ASN A 92 16.92 6.34 -11.43
N LEU A 93 17.01 5.51 -12.46
CA LEU A 93 16.84 4.05 -12.39
C LEU A 93 17.92 3.34 -13.21
N LYS A 94 18.60 2.39 -12.59
CA LYS A 94 19.58 1.52 -13.25
C LYS A 94 19.20 0.06 -13.07
N ARG A 95 19.28 -0.69 -14.16
CA ARG A 95 19.18 -2.14 -14.10
C ARG A 95 20.54 -2.71 -13.68
N ILE A 96 20.52 -3.69 -12.79
CA ILE A 96 21.71 -4.46 -12.39
C ILE A 96 21.41 -5.95 -12.60
N ASP A 97 22.43 -6.79 -12.76
CA ASP A 97 22.30 -8.22 -13.09
C ASP A 97 21.34 -8.99 -12.18
N LYS A 98 21.16 -8.51 -10.94
CA LYS A 98 20.47 -9.22 -9.87
C LYS A 98 19.37 -8.38 -9.21
N GLY A 99 18.92 -7.30 -9.84
CA GLY A 99 17.95 -6.38 -9.24
C GLY A 99 17.77 -5.05 -9.96
N ILE A 100 17.30 -4.05 -9.19
CA ILE A 100 17.08 -2.68 -9.67
C ILE A 100 17.75 -1.72 -8.69
N LYS A 101 18.53 -0.77 -9.20
CA LYS A 101 19.03 0.36 -8.42
C LYS A 101 18.17 1.58 -8.69
N VAL A 102 17.61 2.15 -7.63
CA VAL A 102 16.77 3.35 -7.67
C VAL A 102 17.51 4.49 -6.98
N GLN A 103 17.71 5.61 -7.66
CA GLN A 103 18.24 6.82 -7.04
C GLN A 103 17.07 7.57 -6.41
N ILE A 104 17.10 7.72 -5.08
CA ILE A 104 16.08 8.41 -4.31
C ILE A 104 16.74 9.67 -3.73
N ALA A 105 16.30 10.85 -4.16
CA ALA A 105 17.03 12.10 -3.93
C ALA A 105 18.50 11.98 -4.38
N SER A 106 19.43 11.81 -3.45
CA SER A 106 20.87 11.68 -3.74
C SER A 106 21.43 10.26 -3.53
N ASP A 107 20.65 9.36 -2.91
CA ASP A 107 21.14 8.05 -2.49
C ASP A 107 20.68 6.94 -3.43
N TRP A 108 21.60 6.03 -3.74
CA TRP A 108 21.28 4.82 -4.49
C TRP A 108 20.78 3.73 -3.56
N LYS A 109 19.53 3.32 -3.76
CA LYS A 109 18.94 2.17 -3.11
C LYS A 109 18.95 0.96 -4.02
N GLU A 110 19.57 -0.13 -3.57
CA GLU A 110 19.59 -1.39 -4.30
C GLU A 110 18.44 -2.29 -3.87
N ILE A 111 17.64 -2.71 -4.85
CA ILE A 111 16.53 -3.64 -4.67
C ILE A 111 16.95 -4.99 -5.25
N ASN A 112 17.29 -5.93 -4.37
CA ASN A 112 17.74 -7.26 -4.77
C ASN A 112 16.55 -8.15 -5.14
N LEU A 113 16.53 -8.64 -6.39
CA LEU A 113 15.44 -9.41 -6.97
C LEU A 113 15.91 -10.76 -7.56
N ARG A 114 17.04 -11.29 -7.07
CA ARG A 114 17.66 -12.54 -7.58
C ARG A 114 16.72 -13.72 -7.71
N ASP A 115 15.80 -13.87 -6.77
CA ASP A 115 14.91 -15.03 -6.70
C ASP A 115 13.67 -14.89 -7.61
N TYR A 116 13.50 -13.75 -8.30
CA TYR A 116 12.26 -13.42 -9.00
C TYR A 116 12.34 -13.68 -10.50
N SER A 117 11.17 -13.91 -11.10
CA SER A 117 11.06 -14.11 -12.54
C SER A 117 11.51 -12.85 -13.30
N LYS A 118 12.20 -13.03 -14.43
CA LYS A 118 12.68 -11.91 -15.26
C LYS A 118 11.53 -10.96 -15.64
N GLU A 119 10.37 -11.53 -15.96
CA GLU A 119 9.14 -10.80 -16.26
C GLU A 119 8.66 -9.93 -15.06
N SER A 120 8.70 -10.47 -13.85
CA SER A 120 8.37 -9.71 -12.64
C SER A 120 9.31 -8.53 -12.41
N VAL A 121 10.61 -8.73 -12.65
CA VAL A 121 11.63 -7.68 -12.56
C VAL A 121 11.42 -6.62 -13.65
N ASP A 122 11.13 -7.04 -14.89
CA ASP A 122 10.84 -6.14 -16.02
C ASP A 122 9.60 -5.28 -15.74
N LYS A 123 8.51 -5.89 -15.27
CA LYS A 123 7.28 -5.17 -14.91
C LYS A 123 7.52 -4.16 -13.77
N PHE A 124 8.30 -4.54 -12.77
CA PHE A 124 8.60 -3.64 -11.66
C PHE A 124 9.53 -2.50 -12.09
N TYR A 125 10.52 -2.76 -12.95
CA TYR A 125 11.35 -1.72 -13.54
C TYR A 125 10.53 -0.76 -14.40
N ALA A 126 9.67 -1.27 -15.29
CA ALA A 126 8.80 -0.47 -16.13
C ALA A 126 7.85 0.41 -15.30
N LEU A 127 7.30 -0.12 -14.20
CA LEU A 127 6.49 0.65 -13.26
C LEU A 127 7.29 1.82 -12.69
N LEU A 128 8.50 1.58 -12.17
CA LEU A 128 9.33 2.64 -11.61
C LEU A 128 9.72 3.67 -12.68
N ALA A 129 10.07 3.21 -13.89
CA ALA A 129 10.45 4.07 -14.99
C ALA A 129 9.29 4.96 -15.48
N SER A 130 8.05 4.49 -15.35
CA SER A 130 6.88 5.31 -15.69
C SER A 130 6.74 6.58 -14.85
N PHE A 131 7.42 6.64 -13.70
CA PHE A 131 7.39 7.77 -12.78
C PHE A 131 8.53 8.78 -12.98
N LEU A 132 9.50 8.51 -13.86
CA LEU A 132 10.62 9.40 -14.17
C LEU A 132 10.31 10.47 -15.23
N LYS A 133 9.05 10.61 -15.65
CA LYS A 133 8.64 11.58 -16.68
C LYS A 133 8.59 13.01 -16.17
#